data_AF-A0A8S9YIQ9-F1
#
_entry.id   AF-A0A8S9YIQ9-F1
#
_cell.length_a   1.000
_cell.length_b   1.000
_cell.length_c   1.000
_cell.angle_alpha   90.00
_cell.angle_beta   90.00
_cell.angle_gamma   90.00
#
_symmetry.space_group_name_H-M   'P 1'
#
loop_
_entity.id
_entity.type
_entity.pdbx_description
1 polymer ?
#
loop_
_entity_poly.entity_id
_entity_poly.type
_entity_poly.pdbx_seq_one_letter_code
_entity_poly.pdbx_strand_id
1 'polypeptide(L)'
;MPNIAVEISYELYNPTIQAIDVLLLEKRLDQNLLYLRDAPLQESRVPFDMTPVPHPPNTPVPINTKKVKLLPPPWKFKWFLHGYRGIDDSMFDYLSPKQLDEMKTKLTLVDRYDLMKMYRSRPCVEDKQIAFGHVHLQHQDLIRYHEQRRQQLIERYQASKTPSKAPVRGTG
;
A
#
# COMPACT_ATOMS: atom_id res chain seq x y z
N MET A 1 -21.85 0.83 -19.78
CA MET A 1 -21.13 1.99 -19.18
C MET A 1 -20.05 2.42 -20.15
N PRO A 2 -19.88 3.72 -20.46
CA PRO A 2 -18.75 4.17 -21.27
C PRO A 2 -17.43 3.80 -20.56
N ASN A 3 -16.42 3.46 -21.36
CA ASN A 3 -15.12 2.99 -20.88
C ASN A 3 -14.26 4.20 -20.46
N ILE A 4 -14.59 4.81 -19.32
CA ILE A 4 -13.95 6.02 -18.80
C ILE A 4 -12.93 5.62 -17.73
N ALA A 5 -11.71 6.16 -17.84
CA ALA A 5 -10.70 6.06 -16.79
C ALA A 5 -11.00 7.06 -15.67
N VAL A 6 -10.89 6.62 -14.42
CA VAL A 6 -11.14 7.45 -13.23
C VAL A 6 -9.95 7.30 -12.28
N GLU A 7 -9.49 8.41 -11.73
CA GLU A 7 -8.48 8.45 -10.65
C GLU A 7 -9.13 9.02 -9.38
N ILE A 8 -8.97 8.33 -8.26
CA ILE A 8 -9.50 8.75 -6.95
C ILE A 8 -8.33 8.76 -5.97
N SER A 9 -8.15 9.86 -5.24
CA SER A 9 -7.14 9.98 -4.19
C SER A 9 -7.82 9.83 -2.83
N TYR A 10 -7.41 8.81 -2.06
CA TYR A 10 -7.91 8.56 -0.71
C TYR A 10 -6.89 9.01 0.34
N GLU A 11 -7.37 9.65 1.39
CA GLU A 11 -6.59 9.97 2.59
C GLU A 11 -6.78 8.86 3.63
N LEU A 12 -5.72 8.11 3.97
CA LEU A 12 -5.83 6.89 4.79
C LEU A 12 -6.44 7.10 6.20
N TYR A 13 -6.29 8.30 6.76
CA TYR A 13 -6.81 8.64 8.09
C TYR A 13 -8.16 9.37 8.04
N ASN A 14 -8.81 9.39 6.88
CA ASN A 14 -10.11 10.04 6.74
C ASN A 14 -11.20 9.21 7.47
N PRO A 15 -11.97 9.81 8.40
CA PRO A 15 -12.96 9.09 9.19
C PRO A 15 -14.15 8.56 8.37
N THR A 16 -14.31 8.96 7.11
CA THR A 16 -15.36 8.46 6.22
C THR A 16 -15.04 7.10 5.59
N ILE A 17 -13.77 6.66 5.65
CA ILE A 17 -13.36 5.34 5.18
C ILE A 17 -13.90 4.28 6.14
N GLN A 18 -14.73 3.37 5.63
CA GLN A 18 -15.31 2.29 6.42
C GLN A 18 -14.43 1.05 6.47
N ALA A 19 -13.82 0.68 5.34
CA ALA A 19 -12.96 -0.48 5.19
C ALA A 19 -11.97 -0.28 4.04
N ILE A 20 -10.83 -0.96 4.12
CA ILE A 20 -9.83 -1.04 3.05
C ILE A 20 -9.55 -2.53 2.82
N ASP A 21 -10.09 -3.05 1.73
CA ASP A 21 -9.90 -4.45 1.33
C ASP A 21 -8.82 -4.57 0.27
N VAL A 22 -7.87 -5.49 0.49
CA VAL A 22 -6.79 -5.78 -0.47
C VAL A 22 -7.21 -6.95 -1.36
N LEU A 23 -7.47 -6.69 -2.64
CA LEU A 23 -7.86 -7.73 -3.61
C LEU A 23 -6.68 -8.56 -4.11
N LEU A 24 -5.54 -7.93 -4.37
CA LEU A 24 -4.32 -8.58 -4.83
C LEU A 24 -3.10 -7.84 -4.26
N LEU A 25 -2.25 -8.58 -3.55
CA LEU A 25 -0.99 -8.05 -3.00
C LEU A 25 0.16 -8.35 -3.97
N GLU A 26 0.64 -7.34 -4.68
CA GLU A 26 1.79 -7.44 -5.57
C GLU A 26 2.66 -6.17 -5.54
N LYS A 27 3.92 -6.32 -5.99
CA LYS A 27 4.83 -5.22 -6.29
C LYS A 27 5.03 -5.09 -7.79
N ARG A 28 5.37 -3.89 -8.25
CA ARG A 28 5.80 -3.62 -9.62
C ARG A 28 7.28 -3.25 -9.67
N LEU A 29 7.84 -3.20 -10.87
CA LEU A 29 9.24 -2.81 -11.10
C LEU A 29 9.53 -1.36 -10.70
N ASP A 30 8.50 -0.52 -10.66
CA ASP A 30 8.58 0.91 -10.35
C ASP A 30 7.81 1.24 -9.07
N GLN A 31 8.23 2.30 -8.38
CA GLN A 31 7.60 2.75 -7.13
C GLN A 31 6.25 3.43 -7.36
N ASN A 32 6.02 3.97 -8.56
CA ASN A 32 4.75 4.55 -8.97
C ASN A 32 4.44 4.14 -10.41
N LEU A 33 3.17 4.20 -10.79
CA LEU A 33 2.66 3.74 -12.09
C LEU A 33 2.04 4.87 -12.91
N LEU A 34 2.53 6.11 -12.75
CA LEU A 34 1.94 7.28 -13.40
C LEU A 34 1.94 7.21 -14.93
N TYR A 35 2.83 6.41 -15.53
CA TYR A 35 2.88 6.15 -16.97
C TYR A 35 1.65 5.42 -17.50
N LEU A 36 0.84 4.78 -16.64
CA LEU A 36 -0.43 4.15 -17.06
C LEU A 36 -1.44 5.17 -17.62
N ARG A 37 -1.26 6.46 -17.35
CA ARG A 37 -2.08 7.54 -17.94
C ARG A 37 -1.94 7.65 -19.46
N ASP A 38 -0.79 7.26 -20.00
CA ASP A 38 -0.49 7.26 -21.45
C ASP A 38 -0.43 5.83 -22.01
N ALA A 39 -0.94 4.83 -21.27
CA ALA A 39 -1.04 3.44 -21.70
C ALA A 39 -2.45 3.10 -22.20
N PRO A 40 -2.63 2.01 -22.99
CA PRO A 40 -3.96 1.51 -23.35
C PRO A 40 -4.82 1.23 -22.12
N LEU A 41 -6.12 1.55 -22.18
CA LEU A 41 -7.05 1.40 -21.04
C LEU A 41 -7.11 -0.02 -20.47
N GLN A 42 -6.83 -1.04 -21.28
CA GLN A 42 -6.78 -2.43 -20.87
C GLN A 42 -5.73 -2.69 -19.77
N GLU A 43 -4.66 -1.90 -19.74
CA GLU A 43 -3.58 -2.01 -18.75
C GLU A 43 -4.00 -1.53 -17.35
N SER A 44 -5.06 -0.73 -17.26
CA SER A 44 -5.61 -0.17 -16.03
C SER A 44 -6.99 -0.75 -15.69
N ARG A 45 -7.45 -1.76 -16.42
CA ARG A 45 -8.78 -2.33 -16.25
C ARG A 45 -8.76 -3.41 -15.18
N VAL A 46 -9.51 -3.17 -14.10
CA VAL A 46 -9.77 -4.16 -13.05
C VAL A 46 -11.27 -4.51 -13.05
N PRO A 47 -11.65 -5.80 -13.07
CA PRO A 47 -13.05 -6.21 -12.96
C PRO A 47 -13.64 -5.82 -11.59
N PHE A 48 -14.90 -5.35 -11.57
CA PHE A 48 -15.59 -5.00 -10.33
C PHE A 48 -15.96 -6.21 -9.48
N ASP A 49 -16.08 -7.38 -10.10
CA ASP A 49 -16.41 -8.67 -9.51
C ASP A 49 -15.15 -9.49 -9.14
N MET A 50 -13.97 -8.86 -9.13
CA MET A 50 -12.72 -9.53 -8.77
C MET A 50 -12.75 -10.01 -7.32
N THR A 51 -12.56 -11.32 -7.14
CA THR A 51 -12.44 -11.94 -5.82
C THR A 51 -11.06 -11.71 -5.22
N PRO A 52 -10.93 -11.48 -3.90
CA PRO A 52 -9.63 -11.36 -3.23
C PRO A 52 -8.78 -12.63 -3.40
N VAL A 53 -7.51 -12.44 -3.75
CA VAL A 53 -6.52 -13.51 -3.85
C VAL A 53 -5.73 -13.59 -2.53
N PRO A 54 -5.86 -14.68 -1.75
CA PRO A 54 -5.20 -14.79 -0.46
C PRO A 54 -3.67 -14.85 -0.63
N HIS A 55 -2.96 -14.08 0.18
CA HIS A 55 -1.50 -14.10 0.26
C HIS A 55 -1.06 -14.82 1.53
N PRO A 56 -0.22 -15.88 1.45
CA PRO A 56 0.19 -16.62 2.63
C PRO A 56 1.04 -15.76 3.59
N PRO A 57 0.80 -15.84 4.91
CA PRO A 57 1.56 -15.06 5.87
C PRO A 57 3.05 -15.41 5.81
N ASN A 58 3.90 -14.42 6.07
CA ASN A 58 5.37 -14.54 6.07
C ASN A 58 6.01 -14.92 4.72
N THR A 59 5.26 -14.93 3.62
CA THR A 59 5.84 -15.09 2.29
C THR A 59 6.24 -13.73 1.71
N PRO A 60 7.30 -13.66 0.88
CA PRO A 60 7.65 -12.41 0.23
C PRO A 60 6.52 -11.95 -0.70
N VAL A 61 6.34 -10.64 -0.81
CA VAL A 61 5.37 -10.05 -1.75
C VAL A 61 5.83 -10.33 -3.18
N PRO A 62 4.98 -10.93 -4.04
CA PRO A 62 5.35 -11.23 -5.42
C PRO A 62 5.62 -9.96 -6.23
N ILE A 63 6.60 -10.02 -7.13
CA ILE A 63 6.95 -8.91 -8.03
C ILE A 63 6.42 -9.23 -9.42
N ASN A 64 5.47 -8.42 -9.88
CA ASN A 64 4.94 -8.45 -11.23
C ASN A 64 5.90 -7.69 -12.17
N THR A 65 6.59 -8.44 -13.03
CA THR A 65 7.59 -7.94 -13.98
C THR A 65 7.00 -7.51 -15.32
N LYS A 66 5.67 -7.42 -15.44
CA LYS A 66 5.00 -7.00 -16.68
C LYS A 66 5.47 -5.60 -17.10
N LYS A 67 5.98 -5.51 -18.33
CA LYS A 67 6.25 -4.25 -19.02
C LYS A 67 5.01 -3.81 -19.82
N VAL A 68 4.74 -2.51 -19.80
CA VAL A 68 3.54 -1.90 -20.39
C VAL A 68 3.93 -1.10 -21.63
N LYS A 69 3.25 -1.38 -22.75
CA LYS A 69 3.38 -0.60 -23.98
C LYS A 69 2.59 0.69 -23.85
N LEU A 70 3.25 1.82 -24.09
CA LEU A 70 2.59 3.12 -24.17
C LEU A 70 1.85 3.27 -25.50
N LEU A 71 0.85 4.14 -25.51
CA LEU A 71 0.24 4.63 -26.74
C LEU A 71 1.28 5.46 -27.53
N PRO A 72 1.08 5.68 -28.84
CA PRO A 72 1.90 6.62 -29.58
C PRO A 72 1.85 8.03 -28.97
N PRO A 73 2.93 8.83 -29.07
CA PRO A 73 2.95 10.21 -28.58
C PRO A 73 1.90 11.09 -29.29
N PRO A 74 1.48 12.23 -28.70
CA PRO A 74 2.10 12.90 -27.54
C PRO A 74 1.67 12.29 -26.18
N TRP A 75 2.64 12.12 -25.29
CA TRP A 75 2.41 11.72 -23.90
C TRP A 75 2.25 12.93 -22.99
N LYS A 76 1.58 12.72 -21.85
CA LYS A 76 1.44 13.75 -20.81
C LYS A 76 2.77 14.15 -20.17
N PHE A 77 3.73 13.22 -20.09
CA PHE A 77 5.07 13.47 -19.54
C PHE A 77 6.17 12.85 -20.41
N LYS A 78 7.40 13.37 -20.27
CA LYS A 78 8.61 12.80 -20.88
C LYS A 78 9.07 11.55 -20.11
N TRP A 79 8.29 10.47 -20.15
CA TRP A 79 8.53 9.26 -19.35
C TRP A 79 9.95 8.68 -19.50
N PHE A 80 10.53 8.76 -20.69
CA PHE A 80 11.90 8.33 -20.99
C PHE A 80 12.99 9.00 -20.13
N LEU A 81 12.72 10.16 -19.54
CA LEU A 81 13.64 10.85 -18.64
C LEU A 81 13.57 10.36 -17.19
N HIS A 82 12.64 9.48 -16.82
CA HIS A 82 12.37 9.13 -15.42
C HIS A 82 12.82 7.72 -15.02
N GLY A 83 13.40 6.96 -15.95
CA GLY A 83 14.02 5.66 -15.64
C GLY A 83 13.03 4.58 -15.21
N TYR A 84 11.77 4.66 -15.64
CA TYR A 84 10.78 3.60 -15.40
C TYR A 84 11.22 2.29 -16.06
N ARG A 85 11.19 1.21 -15.29
CA ARG A 85 11.56 -0.15 -15.72
C ARG A 85 10.36 -0.97 -16.19
N GLY A 86 9.16 -0.58 -15.81
CA GLY A 86 7.90 -1.20 -16.19
C GLY A 86 7.31 -0.68 -17.50
N ILE A 87 8.00 0.23 -18.22
CA ILE A 87 7.63 0.64 -19.57
C ILE A 87 8.31 -0.30 -20.58
N ASP A 88 7.58 -0.71 -21.61
CA ASP A 88 8.11 -1.53 -22.70
C ASP A 88 9.13 -0.78 -23.55
N ASP A 89 10.12 -1.51 -24.06
CA ASP A 89 11.24 -0.92 -24.80
C ASP A 89 10.76 -0.35 -26.15
N SER A 90 9.57 -0.71 -26.64
CA SER A 90 8.95 -0.07 -27.81
C SER A 90 8.75 1.45 -27.65
N MET A 91 8.82 1.99 -26.43
CA MET A 91 8.82 3.43 -26.19
C MET A 91 9.96 4.13 -26.94
N PHE A 92 11.13 3.49 -27.07
CA PHE A 92 12.31 4.09 -27.67
C PHE A 92 12.16 4.33 -29.18
N ASP A 93 11.30 3.55 -29.84
CA ASP A 93 11.03 3.68 -31.29
C ASP A 93 10.40 5.04 -31.64
N TYR A 94 9.73 5.67 -30.67
CA TYR A 94 9.10 6.99 -30.84
C TYR A 94 10.05 8.17 -30.55
N LEU A 95 11.29 7.92 -30.11
CA LEU A 95 12.21 8.97 -29.68
C LEU A 95 13.15 9.42 -30.81
N SER A 96 13.35 10.72 -30.92
CA SER A 96 14.36 11.30 -31.80
C SER A 96 15.78 11.09 -31.24
N PRO A 97 16.84 11.14 -32.09
CA PRO A 97 18.23 11.07 -31.64
C PRO A 97 18.57 12.08 -30.53
N LYS A 98 17.99 13.28 -30.60
CA LYS A 98 18.15 14.32 -29.59
C LYS A 98 17.55 13.93 -28.23
N GLN A 99 16.39 13.27 -28.22
CA GLN A 99 15.77 12.78 -26.98
C GLN A 99 16.53 11.61 -26.38
N LEU A 100 17.09 10.73 -27.23
CA LEU A 100 17.95 9.65 -26.77
C LEU A 100 19.24 10.18 -26.11
N ASP A 101 19.80 11.27 -26.63
CA ASP A 101 20.96 11.94 -26.03
C ASP A 101 20.60 12.64 -24.70
N GLU A 102 19.44 13.31 -24.63
CA GLU A 102 18.88 13.88 -23.40
C GLU A 102 18.72 12.81 -22.30
N MET A 103 18.21 11.63 -22.68
CA MET A 103 18.07 10.48 -21.78
C MET A 103 19.43 9.99 -21.25
N LYS A 104 20.42 9.78 -22.14
CA LYS A 104 21.76 9.33 -21.75
C LYS A 104 22.41 10.30 -20.78
N THR A 105 22.34 11.60 -21.08
CA THR A 105 22.88 12.68 -20.23
C THR A 105 22.26 12.63 -18.83
N LYS A 106 20.94 12.46 -18.72
CA LYS A 106 20.27 12.38 -17.42
C LYS A 106 20.65 11.13 -16.62
N LEU A 107 20.93 10.01 -17.29
CA LEU A 107 21.36 8.77 -16.64
C LEU A 107 22.81 8.81 -16.15
N THR A 108 23.69 9.53 -16.85
CA THR A 108 25.13 9.59 -16.53
C THR A 108 25.45 10.61 -15.45
N LEU A 109 24.68 11.69 -15.34
CA LEU A 109 24.94 12.77 -14.41
C LEU A 109 24.36 12.44 -13.01
N VAL A 110 25.27 12.10 -12.09
CA VAL A 110 25.15 12.27 -10.63
C VAL A 110 24.29 11.23 -9.89
N ASP A 111 23.10 10.87 -10.37
CA ASP A 111 22.09 10.18 -9.55
C ASP A 111 22.48 8.76 -9.08
N ARG A 112 23.25 8.01 -9.88
CA ARG A 112 23.70 6.65 -9.50
C ARG A 112 24.74 6.66 -8.38
N TYR A 113 25.55 7.70 -8.31
CA TYR A 113 26.73 7.78 -7.44
C TYR A 113 26.60 8.84 -6.35
N ASP A 114 25.46 9.53 -6.26
CA ASP A 114 25.19 10.49 -5.19
C ASP A 114 24.87 9.75 -3.88
N LEU A 115 25.93 9.45 -3.13
CA LEU A 115 25.84 8.81 -1.80
C LEU A 115 25.00 9.65 -0.82
N MET A 116 25.02 10.98 -0.95
CA MET A 116 24.30 11.85 -0.05
C MET A 116 22.79 11.81 -0.35
N LYS A 117 22.39 11.73 -1.62
CA LYS A 117 21.01 11.43 -2.02
C LYS A 117 20.56 10.06 -1.51
N MET A 118 21.41 9.04 -1.62
CA MET A 118 21.12 7.70 -1.08
C MET A 118 20.92 7.74 0.43
N TYR A 119 21.78 8.45 1.17
CA TYR A 119 21.67 8.61 2.62
C TYR A 119 20.35 9.29 3.00
N ARG A 120 20.03 10.44 2.38
CA ARG A 120 18.79 11.19 2.66
C ARG A 120 17.51 10.43 2.28
N SER A 121 17.59 9.50 1.33
CA SER A 121 16.44 8.68 0.91
C SER A 121 16.06 7.58 1.92
N ARG A 122 16.93 7.27 2.87
CA ARG A 122 16.74 6.19 3.84
C ARG A 122 16.44 6.80 5.20
N PRO A 123 15.36 6.39 5.88
CA PRO A 123 15.18 6.78 7.27
C PRO A 123 16.31 6.19 8.13
N CYS A 124 16.73 6.93 9.15
CA CYS A 124 17.77 6.53 10.09
C CYS A 124 17.38 5.22 10.80
N VAL A 125 18.36 4.39 11.18
CA VAL A 125 18.07 3.07 11.80
C VAL A 125 17.50 3.27 13.19
N GLU A 126 18.07 4.20 13.94
CA GLU A 126 17.68 4.61 15.28
C GLU A 126 16.23 5.10 15.28
N ASP A 127 15.89 6.01 14.35
CA ASP A 127 14.53 6.55 14.21
C ASP A 127 13.51 5.46 13.89
N LYS A 128 13.87 4.50 13.02
CA LYS A 128 13.02 3.34 12.73
C LYS A 128 12.77 2.53 14.00
N GLN A 129 13.82 2.25 14.77
CA GLN A 129 13.71 1.41 15.96
C GLN A 129 12.87 2.08 17.04
N ILE A 130 13.00 3.40 17.22
CA ILE A 130 12.13 4.20 18.10
C ILE A 130 10.67 4.10 17.64
N ALA A 131 10.41 4.36 16.35
CA ALA A 131 9.06 4.30 15.79
C ALA A 131 8.43 2.91 15.95
N PHE A 132 9.16 1.84 15.60
CA PHE A 132 8.69 0.47 15.78
C PHE A 132 8.49 0.11 17.24
N GLY A 133 9.35 0.58 18.15
CA GLY A 133 9.20 0.40 19.59
C GLY A 133 7.92 1.04 20.12
N HIS A 134 7.63 2.28 19.72
CA HIS A 134 6.40 2.97 20.10
C HIS A 134 5.15 2.25 19.59
N VAL A 135 5.15 1.83 18.32
CA VAL A 135 4.06 1.04 17.73
C VAL A 135 3.86 -0.27 18.49
N HIS A 136 4.94 -0.95 18.83
CA HIS A 136 4.88 -2.22 19.57
C HIS A 136 4.27 -2.04 20.98
N LEU A 137 4.70 -1.01 21.71
CA LEU A 137 4.16 -0.70 23.04
C LEU A 137 2.66 -0.37 22.98
N GLN A 138 2.26 0.52 22.07
CA GLN A 138 0.86 0.88 21.87
C GLN A 138 0.02 -0.34 21.48
N HIS A 139 0.55 -1.22 20.64
CA HIS A 139 -0.12 -2.45 20.26
C HIS A 139 -0.33 -3.39 21.46
N GLN A 140 0.68 -3.57 22.33
CA GLN A 140 0.53 -4.34 23.56
C GLN A 140 -0.49 -3.73 24.52
N ASP A 141 -0.49 -2.40 24.67
CA ASP A 141 -1.47 -1.69 25.50
C ASP A 141 -2.90 -1.90 25.02
N LEU A 142 -3.11 -1.84 23.70
CA LEU A 142 -4.41 -2.11 23.08
C LEU A 142 -4.86 -3.55 23.32
N ILE A 143 -3.97 -4.55 23.16
CA ILE A 143 -4.29 -5.95 23.44
C ILE A 143 -4.73 -6.11 24.90
N ARG A 144 -3.94 -5.58 25.84
CA ARG A 144 -4.24 -5.63 27.28
C ARG A 144 -5.59 -5.00 27.60
N TYR A 145 -5.87 -3.84 27.02
CA TYR A 145 -7.15 -3.15 27.18
C TYR A 145 -8.33 -4.01 26.70
N HIS A 146 -8.20 -4.62 25.52
CA HIS A 146 -9.25 -5.50 24.98
C HIS A 146 -9.47 -6.75 25.83
N GLU A 147 -8.39 -7.36 26.34
CA GLU A 147 -8.48 -8.53 27.23
C GLU A 147 -9.18 -8.21 28.55
N GLN A 148 -8.80 -7.11 29.20
CA GLN A 148 -9.45 -6.64 30.43
C GLN A 148 -10.93 -6.36 30.20
N ARG A 149 -11.26 -5.66 29.10
CA ARG A 149 -12.65 -5.37 28.74
C ARG A 149 -13.46 -6.64 28.50
N ARG A 150 -12.86 -7.65 27.84
CA ARG A 150 -13.48 -8.95 27.63
C ARG A 150 -13.74 -9.68 28.95
N GLN A 151 -12.79 -9.66 29.88
CA GLN A 151 -12.95 -10.26 31.22
C GLN A 151 -14.09 -9.59 31.99
N GLN A 152 -14.13 -8.26 32.05
CA GLN A 152 -15.20 -7.52 32.71
C GLN A 152 -16.59 -7.84 32.15
N LEU A 153 -16.70 -8.00 30.82
CA LEU A 153 -17.96 -8.40 30.19
C LEU A 153 -18.38 -9.82 30.59
N ILE A 154 -17.44 -10.75 30.66
CA ILE A 154 -17.69 -12.13 31.10
C ILE A 154 -18.12 -12.16 32.57
N GLU A 155 -17.42 -11.44 33.45
CA GLU A 155 -17.76 -11.34 34.86
C GLU A 155 -19.17 -10.74 35.07
N ARG A 156 -19.51 -9.66 34.34
CA ARG A 156 -20.87 -9.09 34.36
C ARG A 156 -21.92 -10.09 33.90
N TYR A 157 -21.64 -10.86 32.87
CA TYR A 157 -22.55 -11.91 32.38
C TYR A 157 -22.72 -13.05 33.40
N GLN A 158 -21.65 -13.47 34.08
CA GLN A 158 -21.73 -14.50 35.12
C GLN A 158 -22.50 -14.00 36.35
N ALA A 159 -22.25 -12.75 36.76
CA ALA A 159 -22.97 -12.12 37.87
C ALA A 159 -24.47 -12.01 37.60
N SER A 160 -24.89 -11.68 36.37
CA SER A 160 -26.31 -11.60 36.01
C SER A 160 -27.01 -12.97 35.95
N LYS A 161 -26.25 -14.06 35.75
CA LYS A 161 -26.77 -15.43 35.67
C LYS A 161 -26.82 -16.17 37.01
N THR A 162 -26.19 -15.61 38.06
CA THR A 162 -26.19 -16.22 39.39
C THR A 162 -27.46 -15.78 40.14
N PRO A 163 -28.41 -16.68 40.45
CA PRO A 163 -29.63 -16.28 41.17
C PRO A 163 -29.27 -15.82 42.58
N SER A 164 -29.86 -14.71 43.04
CA SER A 164 -29.67 -14.26 44.42
C SER A 164 -30.22 -15.34 45.35
N LYS A 165 -29.34 -15.96 46.15
CA LYS A 165 -29.79 -16.74 47.31
C LYS A 165 -30.43 -15.75 48.28
N ALA A 166 -31.75 -15.67 48.26
CA ALA A 166 -32.51 -14.95 49.27
C ALA A 166 -32.16 -15.54 50.65
N PRO A 167 -31.87 -14.72 51.67
CA PRO A 167 -31.59 -15.24 53.00
C PRO A 167 -32.90 -15.84 53.54
N VAL A 168 -32.89 -17.14 53.81
CA VAL A 168 -34.00 -17.80 54.51
C VAL A 168 -34.04 -17.20 55.91
N ARG A 169 -35.03 -16.33 56.14
CA ARG A 169 -35.33 -15.72 57.44
C ARG A 169 -35.82 -16.86 58.36
N GLY A 170 -34.96 -17.34 59.24
CA GLY A 170 -35.35 -18.30 60.27
C GLY A 170 -36.36 -17.65 61.21
N THR A 171 -37.60 -18.13 61.18
CA THR A 171 -38.60 -17.82 62.21
C THR A 171 -38.38 -18.76 63.38
N GLY A 172 -37.95 -18.21 64.52
CA GLY A 172 -38.06 -18.80 65.84
C GLY A 172 -39.22 -18.18 66.59
#